data_AF-A0A817GIK0-F1
#
_entry.id   AF-A0A817GIK0-F1
#
_cell.length_a   1.000
_cell.length_b   1.000
_cell.length_c   1.000
_cell.angle_alpha   90.00
_cell.angle_beta   90.00
_cell.angle_gamma   90.00
#
_symmetry.space_group_name_H-M   'P 1'
#
loop_
_entity.id
_entity.type
_entity.pdbx_description
1 polymer ?
#
loop_
_entity_poly.entity_id
_entity_poly.type
_entity_poly.pdbx_seq_one_letter_code
_entity_poly.pdbx_strand_id
1 'polypeptide(L)'
;MSRNKEKQNNELNRLYLSKLKRPKVKRPHLSQIHTVDELRRWLPIIEREIHMTLAQTTSVRYTDEKVESMYKQISELQNEHKKFRRKIAQLELGANVNVLTKTIPVEKPIHFYTKKSINNQHETLDDFFNKKLDLPLLSMNDYKIESSEKSLTVINNDKPFTNNSLVDYSDSD
;
A
#
# COMPACT_ATOMS: atom_id res chain seq x y z
N MET A 1 15.31 19.31 -49.99
CA MET A 1 16.42 18.95 -49.07
C MET A 1 16.04 18.89 -47.57
N SER A 2 14.76 18.97 -47.18
CA SER A 2 14.35 18.89 -45.76
C SER A 2 14.24 17.43 -45.23
N ARG A 3 13.74 16.52 -46.07
CA ARG A 3 13.44 15.12 -45.70
C ARG A 3 14.63 14.31 -45.20
N ASN A 4 15.82 14.51 -45.77
CA ASN A 4 17.02 13.76 -45.35
C ASN A 4 17.54 14.23 -43.99
N LYS A 5 17.47 15.53 -43.71
CA LYS A 5 17.86 16.09 -42.39
C LYS A 5 16.90 15.62 -41.30
N GLU A 6 15.60 15.57 -41.59
CA GLU A 6 14.60 15.02 -40.67
C GLU A 6 14.85 13.53 -40.37
N LYS A 7 15.18 12.74 -41.39
CA LYS A 7 15.54 11.33 -41.21
C LYS A 7 16.78 11.16 -40.33
N GLN A 8 17.83 11.94 -40.58
CA GLN A 8 19.05 11.91 -39.75
C GLN A 8 18.77 12.31 -38.30
N ASN A 9 17.96 13.36 -38.08
CA ASN A 9 17.56 13.78 -36.73
C ASN A 9 16.75 12.69 -36.01
N ASN A 10 15.87 11.98 -36.73
CA ASN A 10 15.12 10.87 -36.15
C ASN A 10 16.01 9.68 -35.75
N GLU A 11 17.04 9.36 -36.55
CA GLU A 11 18.02 8.33 -36.24
C GLU A 11 18.89 8.73 -35.03
N LEU A 12 19.37 9.98 -34.99
CA LEU A 12 20.11 10.52 -33.85
C LEU A 12 19.28 10.53 -32.57
N ASN A 13 18.00 10.91 -32.64
CA ASN A 13 17.09 10.88 -31.49
C ASN A 13 16.87 9.44 -30.99
N ARG A 14 16.67 8.47 -31.88
CA ARG A 14 16.57 7.05 -31.50
C ARG A 14 17.84 6.56 -30.82
N LEU A 15 19.01 6.92 -31.33
CA LEU A 15 20.30 6.55 -30.76
C LEU A 15 20.50 7.22 -29.38
N TYR A 16 20.17 8.50 -29.25
CA TYR A 16 20.21 9.23 -27.99
C TYR A 16 19.28 8.59 -26.94
N LEU A 17 18.02 8.32 -27.30
CA LEU A 17 17.07 7.62 -26.45
C LEU A 17 17.55 6.21 -26.09
N SER A 18 18.20 5.48 -27.01
CA SER A 18 18.77 4.16 -26.69
C SER A 18 19.91 4.24 -25.68
N LYS A 19 20.73 5.29 -25.72
CA LYS A 19 21.81 5.52 -24.75
C LYS A 19 21.27 5.93 -23.38
N LEU A 20 20.15 6.66 -23.35
CA LEU A 20 19.46 7.07 -22.12
C LEU A 20 18.64 5.97 -21.46
N LYS A 21 18.20 4.97 -22.24
CA LYS A 21 17.46 3.83 -21.71
C LYS A 21 18.37 3.04 -20.77
N ARG A 22 18.14 3.21 -19.47
CA ARG A 22 18.72 2.34 -18.46
C ARG A 22 18.25 0.90 -18.72
N PRO A 23 19.12 -0.11 -18.55
CA PRO A 23 18.71 -1.49 -18.67
C PRO A 23 17.54 -1.75 -17.71
N LYS A 24 16.54 -2.50 -18.19
CA LYS A 24 15.46 -2.98 -17.32
C LYS A 24 16.09 -3.93 -16.29
N VAL A 25 16.36 -3.41 -15.10
CA VAL A 25 16.92 -4.20 -14.01
C VAL A 25 15.87 -5.21 -13.57
N LYS A 26 16.17 -6.50 -13.70
CA LYS A 26 15.31 -7.55 -13.14
C LYS A 26 15.32 -7.42 -11.63
N ARG A 27 14.14 -7.51 -11.02
CA ARG A 27 14.01 -7.49 -9.58
C ARG A 27 14.72 -8.71 -8.97
N PRO A 28 15.58 -8.54 -7.95
CA PRO A 28 16.25 -9.65 -7.29
C PRO A 28 15.26 -10.46 -6.45
N HIS A 29 15.59 -11.72 -6.19
CA HIS A 29 14.79 -12.58 -5.32
C HIS A 29 14.92 -12.07 -3.87
N LEU A 30 13.84 -12.16 -3.08
CA LEU A 30 13.82 -11.75 -1.66
C LEU A 30 14.94 -12.37 -0.79
N SER A 31 15.50 -13.52 -1.17
CA SER A 31 16.61 -14.17 -0.46
C SER A 31 17.94 -13.45 -0.66
N GLN A 32 18.10 -12.70 -1.75
CA GLN A 32 19.32 -11.98 -2.12
C GLN A 32 19.38 -10.58 -1.47
N ILE A 33 18.25 -10.09 -0.95
CA ILE A 33 18.14 -8.74 -0.39
C ILE A 33 18.26 -8.83 1.14
N HIS A 34 19.35 -8.27 1.66
CA HIS A 34 19.64 -8.28 3.10
C HIS A 34 19.46 -6.91 3.78
N THR A 35 19.36 -5.83 2.99
CA THR A 35 19.32 -4.47 3.51
C THR A 35 17.91 -3.88 3.39
N VAL A 36 17.47 -3.16 4.42
CA VAL A 36 16.16 -2.48 4.45
C VAL A 36 16.06 -1.43 3.35
N ASP A 37 17.11 -0.65 3.12
CA ASP A 37 17.13 0.41 2.11
C ASP A 37 16.93 -0.14 0.69
N GLU A 38 17.49 -1.30 0.39
CA GLU A 38 17.29 -1.96 -0.89
C GLU A 38 15.83 -2.42 -1.06
N LEU A 39 15.23 -3.01 -0.01
CA LEU A 39 13.80 -3.39 -0.04
C LEU A 39 12.90 -2.16 -0.23
N ARG A 40 13.18 -1.06 0.46
CA ARG A 40 12.42 0.20 0.34
C ARG A 40 12.52 0.78 -1.06
N ARG A 41 13.64 0.58 -1.76
CA ARG A 41 13.82 1.02 -3.15
C ARG A 41 12.94 0.25 -4.14
N TRP A 42 12.67 -1.03 -3.86
CA TRP A 42 11.87 -1.90 -4.73
C TRP A 42 10.36 -1.77 -4.53
N LEU A 43 9.88 -1.42 -3.33
CA LEU A 43 8.45 -1.23 -3.05
C LEU A 43 7.72 -0.29 -4.03
N PRO A 44 8.18 0.95 -4.28
CA PRO A 44 7.48 1.86 -5.20
C PRO A 44 7.51 1.36 -6.65
N ILE A 45 8.48 0.52 -7.02
CA ILE A 45 8.54 -0.10 -8.35
C ILE A 45 7.45 -1.17 -8.47
N ILE A 46 7.30 -2.03 -7.45
CA ILE A 46 6.22 -3.03 -7.39
C ILE A 46 4.85 -2.34 -7.45
N GLU A 47 4.65 -1.28 -6.68
CA GLU A 47 3.40 -0.52 -6.67
C GLU A 47 3.10 0.07 -8.05
N ARG A 48 4.10 0.68 -8.70
CA ARG A 48 3.95 1.19 -10.07
C ARG A 48 3.55 0.09 -11.04
N GLU A 49 4.14 -1.10 -10.96
CA GLU A 49 3.77 -2.23 -11.82
C GLU A 49 2.33 -2.70 -11.58
N ILE A 50 1.88 -2.74 -10.32
CA ILE A 50 0.49 -3.04 -9.98
C ILE A 50 -0.44 -2.00 -10.62
N HIS A 51 -0.17 -0.72 -10.43
CA HIS A 51 -0.98 0.37 -11.00
C HIS A 51 -1.00 0.33 -12.54
N MET A 52 0.15 0.07 -13.18
CA MET A 52 0.24 -0.05 -14.63
C MET A 52 -0.58 -1.24 -15.15
N THR A 53 -0.49 -2.39 -14.49
CA THR A 53 -1.25 -3.59 -14.89
C THR A 53 -2.75 -3.38 -14.67
N LEU A 54 -3.13 -2.73 -13.57
CA LEU A 54 -4.52 -2.38 -13.31
C LEU A 54 -5.07 -1.38 -14.34
N ALA A 55 -4.31 -0.34 -14.70
CA ALA A 55 -4.68 0.57 -15.77
C ALA A 55 -4.78 -0.11 -17.14
N GLN A 56 -4.03 -1.20 -17.37
CA GLN A 56 -4.18 -2.02 -18.57
C GLN A 56 -5.47 -2.84 -18.53
N THR A 57 -5.83 -3.43 -17.39
CA THR A 57 -7.07 -4.22 -17.27
C THR A 57 -8.34 -3.42 -17.52
N THR A 58 -8.34 -2.11 -17.23
CA THR A 58 -9.51 -1.24 -17.49
C THR A 58 -9.66 -0.86 -18.97
N SER A 59 -8.69 -1.21 -19.83
CA SER A 59 -8.76 -0.96 -21.27
C SER A 59 -9.65 -2.00 -21.97
N VAL A 60 -10.61 -1.52 -22.76
CA VAL A 60 -11.68 -2.29 -23.44
C VAL A 60 -11.14 -3.31 -24.48
N ARG A 61 -9.85 -3.32 -24.78
CA ARG A 61 -9.28 -4.02 -25.95
C ARG A 61 -8.77 -5.44 -25.68
N TYR A 62 -8.87 -5.94 -24.46
CA TYR A 62 -8.32 -7.25 -24.08
C TYR A 62 -9.38 -8.34 -24.07
N THR A 63 -8.99 -9.55 -24.48
CA THR A 63 -9.81 -10.76 -24.35
C THR A 63 -9.92 -11.17 -22.89
N ASP A 64 -10.98 -11.91 -22.53
CA ASP A 64 -11.21 -12.36 -21.16
C ASP A 64 -10.04 -13.18 -20.60
N GLU A 65 -9.47 -14.08 -21.41
CA GLU A 65 -8.27 -14.86 -21.05
C GLU A 65 -7.08 -13.95 -20.69
N LYS A 66 -6.91 -12.86 -21.45
CA LYS A 66 -5.82 -11.91 -21.20
C LYS A 66 -6.08 -11.11 -19.93
N VAL A 67 -7.32 -10.74 -19.68
CA VAL A 67 -7.75 -10.05 -18.46
C VAL A 67 -7.52 -10.93 -17.23
N GLU A 68 -7.86 -12.22 -17.29
CA GLU A 68 -7.58 -13.17 -16.21
C GLU A 68 -6.07 -13.33 -15.94
N SER A 69 -5.26 -13.44 -17.00
CA SER A 69 -3.80 -13.45 -16.87
C SER A 69 -3.26 -12.18 -16.20
N MET A 70 -3.83 -11.01 -16.49
CA MET A 70 -3.43 -9.75 -15.86
C MET A 70 -3.84 -9.72 -14.37
N TYR A 71 -5.03 -10.21 -14.01
CA TYR A 71 -5.42 -10.32 -12.61
C TYR A 71 -4.54 -11.28 -11.82
N LYS A 72 -4.13 -12.41 -12.43
CA LYS A 72 -3.15 -13.32 -11.84
C LYS A 72 -1.82 -12.60 -11.57
N GLN A 73 -1.33 -11.84 -12.55
CA GLN A 73 -0.10 -11.05 -12.39
C GLN A 73 -0.23 -10.01 -11.27
N ILE A 74 -1.38 -9.32 -11.16
CA ILE A 74 -1.65 -8.37 -10.07
C ILE A 74 -1.58 -9.08 -8.72
N SER A 75 -2.21 -10.24 -8.58
CA SER A 75 -2.19 -11.04 -7.34
C SER A 75 -0.76 -11.47 -6.95
N GLU A 76 0.04 -11.90 -7.92
CA GLU A 76 1.45 -12.24 -7.72
C GLU A 76 2.25 -11.03 -7.21
N LEU A 77 2.09 -9.86 -7.85
CA LEU A 77 2.75 -8.62 -7.45
C LEU A 77 2.31 -8.12 -6.05
N GLN A 78 1.03 -8.25 -5.71
CA GLN A 78 0.53 -7.90 -4.37
C GLN A 78 1.09 -8.83 -3.29
N ASN A 79 1.15 -10.12 -3.57
CA ASN A 79 1.76 -11.09 -2.67
C ASN A 79 3.26 -10.81 -2.48
N GLU A 80 3.94 -10.43 -3.55
CA GLU A 80 5.33 -10.01 -3.49
C GLU A 80 5.51 -8.73 -2.65
N HIS A 81 4.71 -7.69 -2.88
CA HIS A 81 4.72 -6.47 -2.07
C HIS A 81 4.56 -6.79 -0.57
N LYS A 82 3.60 -7.65 -0.23
CA LYS A 82 3.38 -8.13 1.14
C LYS A 82 4.60 -8.85 1.71
N LYS A 83 5.26 -9.71 0.91
CA LYS A 83 6.49 -10.40 1.32
C LYS A 83 7.63 -9.41 1.57
N PHE A 84 7.79 -8.40 0.73
CA PHE A 84 8.80 -7.35 0.91
C PHE A 84 8.54 -6.55 2.19
N ARG A 85 7.30 -6.13 2.45
CA ARG A 85 6.92 -5.44 3.70
C ARG A 85 7.19 -6.30 4.94
N ARG A 86 6.85 -7.60 4.88
CA ARG A 86 7.16 -8.55 5.97
C ARG A 86 8.66 -8.66 6.20
N LYS A 87 9.46 -8.73 5.13
CA LYS A 87 10.92 -8.80 5.24
C LYS A 87 11.52 -7.53 5.84
N ILE A 88 11.02 -6.35 5.47
CA ILE A 88 11.40 -5.08 6.11
C ILE A 88 11.11 -5.14 7.60
N ALA A 89 9.88 -5.51 7.98
CA ALA A 89 9.51 -5.63 9.38
C ALA A 89 10.41 -6.64 10.13
N GLN A 90 10.77 -7.77 9.52
CA GLN A 90 11.71 -8.74 10.10
C GLN A 90 13.12 -8.16 10.30
N LEU A 91 13.63 -7.38 9.36
CA LEU A 91 14.96 -6.76 9.48
C LEU A 91 14.96 -5.61 10.49
N GLU A 92 13.90 -4.82 10.54
CA GLU A 92 13.73 -3.72 11.51
C GLU A 92 13.48 -4.24 12.93
N LEU A 93 12.63 -5.26 13.09
CA LEU A 93 12.39 -5.92 14.37
C LEU A 93 13.59 -6.76 14.77
N GLY A 94 14.24 -7.49 13.86
CA GLY A 94 15.46 -8.26 14.13
C GLY A 94 16.63 -7.40 14.61
N ALA A 95 16.76 -6.18 14.08
CA ALA A 95 17.70 -5.18 14.61
C ALA A 95 17.33 -4.75 16.04
N ASN A 96 16.04 -4.69 16.38
CA ASN A 96 15.54 -4.38 17.73
C ASN A 96 15.49 -5.60 18.68
N VAL A 97 15.50 -6.84 18.19
CA VAL A 97 15.49 -8.07 19.01
C VAL A 97 16.82 -8.26 19.74
N ASN A 98 17.94 -7.75 19.19
CA ASN A 98 19.21 -7.67 19.94
C ASN A 98 19.16 -6.71 21.14
N VAL A 99 18.18 -5.80 21.18
CA VAL A 99 17.96 -4.88 22.30
C VAL A 99 16.90 -5.42 23.27
N LEU A 100 15.84 -6.08 22.76
CA LEU A 100 14.71 -6.58 23.57
C LEU A 100 14.95 -7.94 24.23
N THR A 101 15.82 -8.80 23.68
CA THR A 101 16.14 -10.11 24.30
C THR A 101 17.00 -10.01 25.55
N LYS A 102 17.54 -8.82 25.87
CA LYS A 102 18.27 -8.58 27.13
C LYS A 102 17.39 -8.01 28.25
N THR A 103 16.19 -7.52 27.95
CA THR A 103 15.42 -6.71 28.92
C THR A 103 14.02 -7.22 29.22
N ILE A 104 13.50 -8.20 28.49
CA ILE A 104 12.18 -8.77 28.77
C ILE A 104 12.35 -10.17 29.36
N PRO A 105 12.14 -10.36 30.68
CA PRO A 105 12.06 -11.70 31.26
C PRO A 105 10.90 -12.45 30.60
N VAL A 106 11.19 -13.61 30.04
CA VAL A 106 10.20 -14.49 29.42
C VAL A 106 9.23 -14.96 30.49
N GLU A 107 8.06 -14.32 30.57
CA GLU A 107 6.96 -14.84 31.37
C GLU A 107 6.54 -16.20 30.81
N LYS A 108 6.38 -17.16 31.71
CA LYS A 108 6.14 -18.57 31.41
C LYS A 108 4.88 -18.73 30.53
N PRO A 109 4.85 -19.74 29.65
CA PRO A 109 3.72 -19.96 28.75
C PRO A 109 2.42 -20.09 29.54
N ILE A 110 1.44 -19.27 29.16
CA ILE A 110 0.07 -19.35 29.67
C ILE A 110 -0.49 -20.70 29.20
N HIS A 111 -0.64 -21.65 30.13
CA HIS A 111 -1.33 -22.90 29.87
C HIS A 111 -2.82 -22.60 29.65
N PHE A 112 -3.26 -22.66 28.39
CA PHE A 112 -4.68 -22.71 28.11
C PHE A 112 -5.20 -24.07 28.59
N TYR A 113 -6.00 -24.06 29.65
CA TYR A 113 -6.79 -25.23 30.03
C TYR A 113 -7.65 -25.64 28.83
N THR A 114 -7.38 -26.82 28.29
CA THR A 114 -8.23 -27.42 27.26
C THR A 114 -9.60 -27.68 27.88
N LYS A 115 -10.64 -27.06 27.32
CA LYS A 115 -12.01 -27.30 27.76
C LYS A 115 -12.35 -28.78 27.55
N LYS A 116 -12.77 -29.41 28.64
CA LYS A 116 -13.31 -30.77 28.73
C LYS A 116 -14.36 -30.99 27.64
N SER A 117 -14.21 -32.06 26.87
CA SER A 117 -15.23 -32.59 25.96
C SER A 117 -16.52 -32.81 26.74
N ILE A 118 -17.58 -32.08 26.41
CA ILE A 118 -18.93 -32.35 26.91
C ILE A 118 -19.61 -33.24 25.87
N ASN A 119 -19.82 -34.48 26.27
CA ASN A 119 -20.62 -35.47 25.57
C ASN A 119 -22.04 -34.95 25.28
N ASN A 120 -22.53 -35.32 24.11
CA ASN A 120 -23.90 -35.27 23.60
C ASN A 120 -24.99 -35.25 24.69
N GLN A 121 -25.77 -34.16 24.74
CA GLN A 121 -27.22 -34.25 24.83
C GLN A 121 -27.83 -33.25 23.85
N HIS A 122 -28.82 -33.73 23.10
CA HIS A 122 -29.62 -32.96 22.13
C HIS A 122 -30.34 -31.81 22.87
N GLU A 123 -29.85 -30.57 22.75
CA GLU A 123 -30.65 -29.37 23.04
C GLU A 123 -31.36 -28.96 21.75
N THR A 124 -32.70 -28.94 21.76
CA THR A 124 -33.53 -28.41 20.67
C THR A 124 -33.44 -26.89 20.60
N LEU A 125 -33.60 -26.30 19.41
CA LEU A 125 -33.44 -24.86 19.14
C LEU A 125 -34.29 -23.94 20.04
N ASP A 126 -35.35 -24.46 20.67
CA ASP A 126 -36.22 -23.70 21.56
C ASP A 126 -35.61 -23.41 22.95
N ASP A 127 -34.59 -24.16 23.39
CA ASP A 127 -33.93 -23.95 24.69
C ASP A 127 -32.86 -22.85 24.66
N PHE A 128 -32.38 -22.47 23.47
CA PHE A 128 -31.36 -21.44 23.31
C PHE A 128 -31.93 -20.02 23.49
N PHE A 129 -33.20 -19.80 23.11
CA PHE A 129 -33.84 -18.48 23.21
C PHE A 129 -34.37 -18.15 24.63
N ASN A 130 -34.51 -19.15 25.50
CA ASN A 130 -35.04 -18.97 26.85
C ASN A 130 -33.97 -18.75 27.94
N LYS A 131 -32.69 -18.86 27.60
CA LYS A 131 -31.59 -18.49 28.51
C LYS A 131 -31.47 -16.96 28.53
N LYS A 132 -32.19 -16.33 29.46
CA LYS A 132 -32.10 -14.90 29.78
C LYS A 132 -30.63 -14.55 30.06
N LEU A 133 -29.95 -13.92 29.10
CA LEU A 133 -28.68 -13.25 29.36
C LEU A 133 -29.01 -11.99 30.15
N ASP A 134 -28.79 -12.01 31.47
CA ASP A 134 -28.76 -10.80 32.29
C ASP A 134 -27.50 -9.99 31.95
N LEU A 135 -27.54 -9.31 30.80
CA LEU A 135 -26.61 -8.26 30.45
C LEU A 135 -27.05 -6.98 31.19
N PRO A 136 -26.18 -6.34 32.00
CA PRO A 136 -26.53 -5.09 32.62
C PRO A 136 -26.77 -4.03 31.52
N LEU A 137 -28.00 -3.54 31.43
CA LEU A 137 -28.39 -2.42 30.57
C LEU A 137 -27.59 -1.18 30.98
N LEU A 138 -26.68 -0.73 30.12
CA LEU A 138 -26.08 0.60 30.25
C LEU A 138 -27.20 1.63 30.03
N SER A 139 -27.61 2.29 31.10
CA SER A 139 -28.55 3.42 31.09
C SER A 139 -28.02 4.54 30.17
N MET A 140 -28.83 4.98 29.21
CA MET A 140 -28.50 6.03 28.24
C MET A 140 -28.58 7.47 28.81
N ASN A 141 -28.61 7.64 30.13
CA ASN A 141 -28.91 8.94 30.74
C ASN A 141 -27.68 9.83 31.06
N ASP A 142 -26.45 9.41 30.74
CA ASP A 142 -25.26 10.14 31.20
C ASP A 142 -24.54 10.98 30.13
N TYR A 143 -25.06 11.08 28.90
CA TYR A 143 -24.51 12.01 27.91
C TYR A 143 -25.19 13.38 27.98
N LYS A 144 -24.77 14.16 28.97
CA LYS A 144 -25.00 15.61 29.01
C LYS A 144 -24.12 16.25 27.93
N ILE A 145 -24.64 16.38 26.72
CA ILE A 145 -24.00 17.14 25.64
C ILE A 145 -24.15 18.62 26.01
N GLU A 146 -23.11 19.21 26.60
CA GLU A 146 -23.01 20.66 26.70
C GLU A 146 -22.72 21.23 25.31
N SER A 147 -23.79 21.68 24.66
CA SER A 147 -23.75 22.49 23.45
C SER A 147 -23.12 23.85 23.75
N SER A 148 -21.80 23.95 23.57
CA SER A 148 -21.13 25.25 23.44
C SER A 148 -21.20 25.69 21.98
N GLU A 149 -22.12 26.61 21.70
CA GLU A 149 -22.15 27.35 20.44
C GLU A 149 -20.88 28.22 20.37
N LYS A 150 -19.92 27.77 19.56
CA LYS A 150 -18.85 28.64 19.04
C LYS A 150 -19.05 28.78 17.55
N SER A 151 -19.61 29.92 17.19
CA SER A 151 -19.74 30.50 15.86
C SER A 151 -18.41 30.44 15.11
N LEU A 152 -18.36 29.64 14.04
CA LEU A 152 -17.30 29.68 13.05
C LEU A 152 -17.67 30.73 11.99
N THR A 153 -16.99 31.87 12.07
CA THR A 153 -16.92 32.86 11.01
C THR A 153 -16.37 32.22 9.74
N VAL A 154 -17.17 32.23 8.68
CA VAL A 154 -16.78 31.88 7.32
C VAL A 154 -15.73 32.89 6.84
N ILE A 155 -14.46 32.46 6.79
CA ILE A 155 -13.40 33.22 6.13
C ILE A 155 -13.37 32.75 4.67
N ASN A 156 -13.98 33.56 3.80
CA ASN A 156 -13.81 33.46 2.36
C ASN A 156 -12.37 33.81 1.99
N ASN A 157 -11.61 32.82 1.54
CA ASN A 157 -10.28 33.02 0.95
C ASN A 157 -10.39 33.03 -0.57
N ASP A 158 -10.97 34.09 -1.12
CA ASP A 158 -10.76 34.46 -2.52
C ASP A 158 -9.43 35.20 -2.61
N LYS A 159 -8.40 34.52 -3.14
CA LYS A 159 -7.21 35.18 -3.67
C LYS A 159 -6.99 34.74 -5.12
N PRO A 160 -7.06 35.65 -6.10
CA PRO A 160 -6.71 35.34 -7.47
C PRO A 160 -5.20 35.12 -7.60
N PHE A 161 -4.84 34.05 -8.31
CA PHE A 161 -3.50 33.79 -8.82
C PHE A 161 -3.04 35.00 -9.65
N THR A 162 -2.07 35.74 -9.13
CA THR A 162 -1.34 36.75 -9.92
C THR A 162 -0.15 36.07 -10.58
N ASN A 163 -0.14 36.13 -11.91
CA ASN A 163 0.96 35.71 -12.76
C ASN A 163 2.14 36.68 -12.61
N ASN A 164 3.33 36.14 -12.40
CA ASN A 164 4.66 36.70 -12.71
C ASN A 164 5.55 35.46 -12.90
N SER A 165 6.40 35.30 -13.91
CA SER A 165 7.24 36.26 -14.61
C SER A 165 7.66 35.63 -15.93
N LEU A 166 7.35 36.31 -17.03
CA LEU A 166 7.91 36.11 -18.36
C LEU A 166 9.41 36.50 -18.30
N VAL A 167 10.31 35.56 -18.58
CA VAL A 167 11.74 35.87 -18.72
C VAL A 167 12.01 36.09 -20.20
N ASP A 168 12.14 37.36 -20.58
CA ASP A 168 12.72 37.78 -21.85
C ASP A 168 14.18 37.33 -21.91
N TYR A 169 14.52 36.58 -22.96
CA TYR A 169 15.90 36.46 -23.43
C TYR A 169 16.02 37.28 -24.71
N SER A 170 16.57 38.48 -24.56
CA SER A 170 17.12 39.27 -25.66
C SER A 170 18.62 38.99 -25.79
N ASP A 171 19.07 38.96 -27.03
CA ASP A 171 20.43 38.71 -27.53
C ASP A 171 21.57 39.46 -26.81
N SER A 172 22.75 38.84 -26.85
CA SER A 172 24.03 39.55 -27.03
C SER A 172 25.06 38.65 -27.72
N ASP A 173 25.49 39.13 -28.89
CA ASP A 173 26.74 38.94 -29.67
C ASP A 173 27.21 37.54 -30.14
#